data_AF-A0AAW0KR26-F1
#
_entry.id   AF-A0AAW0KR26-F1
#
_cell.length_a   1.000
_cell.length_b   1.000
_cell.length_c   1.000
_cell.angle_alpha   90.00
_cell.angle_beta   90.00
_cell.angle_gamma   90.00
#
_symmetry.space_group_name_H-M   'P 1'
#
loop_
_entity.id
_entity.type
_entity.pdbx_description
1 polymer ?
#
loop_
_entity_poly.entity_id
_entity_poly.type
_entity_poly.pdbx_seq_one_letter_code
_entity_poly.pdbx_strand_id
1 'polypeptide(L)'
;MASISLYHFSPLLPSRLQGQSGVYCSAKPFIANGYPFDFDLANVTKRLSLSFNGDSRVIRASVIPGGHDNFANKELGGIETQSDEIGFGTLSAEIKPATSGFFHNDEYDLDRPTDGFASILDAIEDIRKGKMVIVVDDEDRENEGDLIMAASKVTPEAMAFIVKHGTGIVCVSMKGEDLERLQLPLMVTQKENEEKLSTAFTVSVDAKYGTTTGVSARDRAATILALASRHSKPEDFNRPGHIFPLKYREGGVLKRAGHTEASVDLSILAGFDPVAVLCEIVDDDGSMARLPKLRQFAEAENLKIISIADLIRYRRKRDKLVEQAAVAPIPTMWGPFKAYCYRSLLDGMEHIAMVKVSKSL
;
A
#
# COMPACT_ATOMS: atom_id res chain seq x y z
N MET A 1 -29.10 2.98 -32.96
CA MET A 1 -28.79 1.69 -33.60
C MET A 1 -27.40 1.79 -34.20
N ALA A 2 -26.45 1.01 -33.69
CA ALA A 2 -25.18 0.79 -34.37
C ALA A 2 -24.89 -0.71 -34.26
N SER A 3 -24.95 -1.37 -35.41
CA SER A 3 -24.70 -2.81 -35.58
C SER A 3 -23.20 -3.03 -35.72
N ILE A 4 -22.64 -4.00 -35.00
CA ILE A 4 -21.30 -4.51 -35.23
C ILE A 4 -21.45 -5.94 -35.76
N SER A 5 -21.02 -6.14 -37.00
CA SER A 5 -21.09 -7.40 -37.73
C SER A 5 -19.95 -8.32 -37.29
N LEU A 6 -20.28 -9.54 -36.87
CA LEU A 6 -19.32 -10.61 -36.56
C LEU A 6 -18.95 -11.35 -37.86
N TYR A 7 -17.66 -11.42 -38.19
CA TYR A 7 -17.16 -12.24 -39.30
C TYR A 7 -17.08 -13.72 -38.90
N HIS A 8 -17.61 -14.55 -39.80
CA HIS A 8 -17.65 -16.00 -39.78
C HIS A 8 -16.28 -16.59 -40.16
N PHE A 9 -15.84 -17.67 -39.50
CA PHE A 9 -14.73 -18.51 -39.96
C PHE A 9 -15.26 -19.92 -40.27
N SER A 10 -15.03 -20.39 -41.50
CA SER A 10 -15.28 -21.78 -41.93
C SER A 10 -14.04 -22.66 -41.71
N PRO A 11 -14.21 -23.98 -41.48
CA PRO A 11 -13.12 -24.89 -41.13
C PRO A 11 -12.48 -25.53 -42.38
N LEU A 12 -11.17 -25.80 -42.34
CA LEU A 12 -10.50 -26.65 -43.33
C LEU A 12 -9.80 -27.85 -42.64
N LEU A 13 -10.06 -29.02 -43.24
CA LEU A 13 -9.63 -30.38 -42.85
C LEU A 13 -8.12 -30.64 -43.07
N PRO A 14 -7.55 -31.71 -42.47
CA PRO A 14 -6.10 -31.90 -42.34
C PRO A 14 -5.51 -32.75 -43.49
N SER A 15 -4.27 -32.43 -43.88
CA SER A 15 -3.43 -33.31 -44.71
C SER A 15 -2.23 -33.82 -43.92
N ARG A 16 -2.09 -35.15 -43.86
CA ARG A 16 -0.97 -35.91 -43.27
C ARG A 16 0.34 -35.69 -44.02
N LEU A 17 1.44 -35.54 -43.28
CA LEU A 17 2.81 -35.89 -43.72
C LEU A 17 3.54 -36.60 -42.57
N GLN A 18 4.17 -37.71 -42.92
CA GLN A 18 4.86 -38.66 -42.04
C GLN A 18 6.24 -38.16 -41.60
N GLY A 19 6.58 -38.46 -40.34
CA GLY A 19 7.95 -38.81 -39.92
C GLY A 19 8.92 -37.66 -39.68
N GLN A 20 8.95 -37.15 -38.45
CA GLN A 20 10.15 -36.87 -37.65
C GLN A 20 9.74 -36.32 -36.27
N SER A 21 10.31 -36.90 -35.23
CA SER A 21 10.08 -36.55 -33.82
C SER A 21 10.85 -35.28 -33.46
N GLY A 22 10.13 -34.18 -33.29
CA GLY A 22 10.63 -32.90 -32.77
C GLY A 22 9.73 -31.74 -33.19
N VAL A 23 9.10 -31.06 -32.23
CA VAL A 23 8.23 -29.90 -32.52
C VAL A 23 9.12 -28.68 -32.81
N TYR A 24 9.41 -28.44 -34.09
CA TYR A 24 9.91 -27.16 -34.61
C TYR A 24 8.77 -26.41 -35.29
N CYS A 25 8.41 -25.22 -34.82
CA CYS A 25 7.61 -24.27 -35.60
C CYS A 25 8.55 -23.23 -36.23
N SER A 26 8.85 -23.39 -37.52
CA SER A 26 9.46 -22.33 -38.32
C SER A 26 8.40 -21.26 -38.59
N ALA A 27 8.56 -20.06 -38.05
CA ALA A 27 7.82 -18.89 -38.55
C ALA A 27 8.56 -18.30 -39.76
N LYS A 28 7.85 -18.10 -40.88
CA LYS A 28 8.35 -17.27 -41.98
C LYS A 28 8.47 -15.81 -41.48
N PRO A 29 9.51 -15.06 -41.87
CA PRO A 29 9.69 -13.70 -41.42
C PRO A 29 8.56 -12.79 -41.95
N PHE A 30 7.98 -12.01 -41.04
CA PHE A 30 7.04 -10.94 -41.36
C PHE A 30 7.83 -9.63 -41.53
N ILE A 31 7.54 -8.86 -42.58
CA ILE A 31 8.16 -7.55 -42.83
C ILE A 31 7.27 -6.47 -42.24
N ALA A 32 7.83 -5.63 -41.36
CA ALA A 32 7.29 -4.33 -41.02
C ALA A 32 8.45 -3.33 -40.80
N ASN A 33 8.48 -2.25 -41.59
CA ASN A 33 9.33 -1.06 -41.43
C ASN A 33 10.87 -1.26 -41.30
N GLY A 34 11.49 -2.04 -42.20
CA GLY A 34 12.83 -1.71 -42.71
C GLY A 34 14.08 -1.92 -41.85
N TYR A 35 14.06 -2.66 -40.73
CA TYR A 35 15.29 -3.04 -39.99
C TYR A 35 15.25 -4.51 -39.50
N PRO A 36 16.34 -5.29 -39.59
CA PRO A 36 16.41 -6.65 -39.04
C PRO A 36 16.85 -6.65 -37.56
N PHE A 37 16.28 -7.55 -36.75
CA PHE A 37 16.74 -7.85 -35.38
C PHE A 37 16.99 -9.35 -35.22
N ASP A 38 18.17 -9.70 -34.71
CA ASP A 38 18.58 -11.06 -34.31
C ASP A 38 18.00 -11.44 -32.94
N PHE A 39 17.61 -12.71 -32.78
CA PHE A 39 17.24 -13.29 -31.48
C PHE A 39 18.38 -14.19 -30.99
N ASP A 40 19.01 -13.81 -29.87
CA ASP A 40 19.93 -14.67 -29.12
C ASP A 40 19.14 -15.55 -28.14
N LEU A 41 19.46 -16.85 -28.13
CA LEU A 41 18.77 -17.90 -27.39
C LEU A 41 19.51 -18.19 -26.07
N ALA A 42 18.86 -18.02 -24.91
CA ALA A 42 19.42 -18.50 -23.63
C ALA A 42 18.35 -19.06 -22.65
N ASN A 43 18.47 -20.37 -22.42
CA ASN A 43 18.04 -21.23 -21.30
C ASN A 43 16.82 -20.90 -20.42
N VAL A 44 15.84 -21.82 -20.45
CA VAL A 44 14.58 -21.80 -19.70
C VAL A 44 14.71 -22.55 -18.37
N THR A 45 14.64 -21.83 -17.24
CA THR A 45 14.21 -22.36 -15.92
C THR A 45 13.53 -21.31 -15.03
N LYS A 46 12.99 -20.19 -15.55
CA LYS A 46 12.22 -19.21 -14.76
C LYS A 46 10.87 -18.88 -15.39
N ARG A 47 9.89 -18.60 -14.52
CA ARG A 47 8.51 -18.15 -14.81
C ARG A 47 8.46 -17.26 -16.07
N LEU A 48 7.79 -17.72 -17.12
CA LEU A 48 7.47 -16.87 -18.26
C LEU A 48 6.24 -16.02 -17.92
N SER A 49 6.41 -14.70 -17.89
CA SER A 49 5.32 -13.73 -17.97
C SER A 49 5.20 -13.26 -19.40
N LEU A 50 4.05 -13.53 -20.04
CA LEU A 50 3.73 -12.95 -21.35
C LEU A 50 2.93 -11.67 -21.14
N SER A 51 3.40 -10.57 -21.74
CA SER A 51 2.67 -9.30 -21.82
C SER A 51 2.29 -9.03 -23.26
N PHE A 52 0.99 -8.93 -23.52
CA PHE A 52 0.47 -8.50 -24.81
C PHE A 52 0.18 -7.00 -24.76
N ASN A 53 0.62 -6.26 -25.78
CA ASN A 53 0.30 -4.84 -25.92
C ASN A 53 -0.61 -4.67 -27.14
N GLY A 54 -1.86 -4.30 -26.87
CA GLY A 54 -2.85 -3.91 -27.85
C GLY A 54 -3.66 -2.77 -27.27
N ASP A 55 -4.03 -1.81 -28.11
CA ASP A 55 -4.50 -0.47 -27.74
C ASP A 55 -5.28 -0.41 -26.40
N SER A 56 -4.61 0.22 -25.42
CA SER A 56 -5.14 0.74 -24.17
C SER A 56 -5.66 -0.24 -23.09
N ARG A 57 -5.08 -1.45 -22.94
CA ARG A 57 -5.18 -2.25 -21.68
C ARG A 57 -4.07 -3.32 -21.58
N VAL A 58 -3.44 -3.45 -20.42
CA VAL A 58 -2.47 -4.52 -20.09
C VAL A 58 -3.17 -5.59 -19.24
N ILE A 59 -3.19 -6.85 -19.70
CA ILE A 59 -3.68 -7.99 -18.93
C ILE A 59 -2.49 -8.91 -18.62
N ARG A 60 -2.29 -9.26 -17.33
CA ARG A 60 -1.32 -10.26 -16.90
C ARG A 60 -2.03 -11.56 -16.53
N ALA A 61 -1.58 -12.67 -17.10
CA ALA A 61 -1.92 -14.02 -16.65
C ALA A 61 -0.66 -14.76 -16.20
N SER A 62 -0.78 -15.61 -15.19
CA SER A 62 0.32 -16.45 -14.69
C SER A 62 -0.11 -17.91 -14.64
N VAL A 63 0.76 -18.81 -15.11
CA VAL A 63 0.54 -20.26 -15.11
C VAL A 63 1.42 -20.87 -14.02
N ILE A 64 0.83 -21.74 -13.19
CA ILE A 64 1.52 -22.52 -12.14
C ILE A 64 1.59 -23.97 -12.62
N PRO A 65 2.76 -24.64 -12.66
CA PRO A 65 2.84 -26.06 -12.98
C PRO A 65 2.47 -26.92 -11.76
N GLY A 66 1.56 -27.88 -11.95
CA GLY A 66 1.25 -28.92 -10.96
C GLY A 66 2.37 -29.97 -10.86
N GLY A 67 2.61 -30.46 -9.64
CA GLY A 67 3.71 -31.36 -9.28
C GLY A 67 3.61 -32.78 -9.86
N HIS A 68 4.79 -33.37 -10.01
CA HIS A 68 5.08 -34.75 -10.42
C HIS A 68 4.57 -35.79 -9.41
N ASP A 69 4.10 -36.92 -9.92
CA ASP A 69 4.35 -38.25 -9.34
C ASP A 69 4.59 -39.28 -10.45
N ASN A 70 5.67 -40.05 -10.31
CA ASN A 70 6.15 -41.09 -11.22
C ASN A 70 5.71 -42.47 -10.75
N PHE A 71 5.26 -43.36 -11.64
CA PHE A 71 5.54 -44.81 -11.60
C PHE A 71 5.47 -45.43 -13.01
N ALA A 72 6.34 -46.40 -13.25
CA ALA A 72 6.83 -46.84 -14.57
C ALA A 72 6.16 -48.10 -15.16
N ASN A 73 6.21 -48.18 -16.50
CA ASN A 73 6.27 -49.35 -17.42
C ASN A 73 5.32 -50.56 -17.24
N LYS A 74 4.44 -50.79 -18.23
CA LYS A 74 4.39 -52.04 -19.02
C LYS A 74 3.53 -51.97 -20.30
N GLU A 75 4.13 -52.44 -21.39
CA GLU A 75 3.67 -53.08 -22.65
C GLU A 75 2.30 -52.80 -23.32
N LEU A 76 2.40 -52.84 -24.65
CA LEU A 76 1.42 -52.67 -25.72
C LEU A 76 0.37 -53.80 -25.76
N GLY A 77 -0.91 -53.46 -25.98
CA GLY A 77 -1.91 -54.41 -26.49
C GLY A 77 -3.36 -53.92 -26.41
N GLY A 78 -4.07 -53.99 -27.54
CA GLY A 78 -5.53 -54.13 -27.58
C GLY A 78 -6.36 -52.85 -27.72
N ILE A 79 -7.07 -52.73 -28.84
CA ILE A 79 -8.22 -51.84 -29.00
C ILE A 79 -9.41 -52.50 -28.28
N GLU A 80 -9.92 -51.85 -27.23
CA GLU A 80 -11.27 -52.12 -26.71
C GLU A 80 -11.99 -50.80 -26.45
N THR A 81 -13.07 -50.60 -27.19
CA THR A 81 -14.14 -49.65 -26.90
C THR A 81 -14.94 -50.15 -25.69
N GLN A 82 -14.97 -49.39 -24.60
CA GLN A 82 -16.08 -49.44 -23.64
C GLN A 82 -16.29 -48.08 -22.96
N SER A 83 -17.57 -47.80 -22.77
CA SER A 83 -18.19 -46.61 -22.19
C SER A 83 -17.97 -46.53 -20.68
N ASP A 84 -17.58 -45.36 -20.18
CA ASP A 84 -17.72 -45.05 -18.75
C ASP A 84 -18.49 -43.74 -18.57
N GLU A 85 -19.70 -43.90 -18.04
CA GLU A 85 -20.47 -42.87 -17.36
C GLU A 85 -19.66 -42.36 -16.16
N ILE A 86 -19.30 -41.06 -16.16
CA ILE A 86 -18.84 -40.39 -14.95
C ILE A 86 -20.04 -39.65 -14.36
N GLY A 87 -20.61 -40.24 -13.30
CA GLY A 87 -21.61 -39.60 -12.46
C GLY A 87 -21.06 -38.34 -11.83
N PHE A 88 -21.67 -37.19 -12.13
CA PHE A 88 -21.45 -35.96 -11.39
C PHE A 88 -22.15 -36.08 -10.03
N GLY A 89 -21.35 -36.34 -8.98
CA GLY A 89 -21.79 -36.22 -7.60
C GLY A 89 -22.29 -34.79 -7.34
N THR A 90 -23.56 -34.66 -6.99
CA THR A 90 -24.15 -33.37 -6.59
C THR A 90 -23.63 -33.03 -5.20
N LEU A 91 -22.66 -32.12 -5.12
CA LEU A 91 -22.28 -31.48 -3.86
C LEU A 91 -23.46 -30.59 -3.43
N SER A 92 -24.26 -31.10 -2.49
CA SER A 92 -25.29 -30.31 -1.82
C SER A 92 -24.59 -29.21 -1.02
N ALA A 93 -24.75 -27.95 -1.47
CA ALA A 93 -24.42 -26.80 -0.65
C ALA A 93 -25.47 -26.70 0.46
N GLU A 94 -25.06 -26.98 1.70
CA GLU A 94 -25.86 -26.67 2.87
C GLU A 94 -26.09 -25.15 2.94
N ILE A 95 -27.28 -24.71 2.57
CA ILE A 95 -27.76 -23.36 2.82
C ILE A 95 -28.07 -23.30 4.32
N LYS A 96 -27.13 -22.74 5.10
CA LYS A 96 -27.44 -22.34 6.48
C LYS A 96 -28.56 -21.28 6.42
N PRO A 97 -29.69 -21.47 7.11
CA PRO A 97 -30.77 -20.51 7.10
C PRO A 97 -30.26 -19.18 7.68
N ALA A 98 -30.55 -18.09 6.97
CA ALA A 98 -30.29 -16.74 7.44
C ALA A 98 -31.07 -16.54 8.75
N THR A 99 -30.37 -16.57 9.88
CA THR A 99 -30.93 -16.12 11.14
C THR A 99 -31.25 -14.64 10.99
N SER A 100 -32.54 -14.34 10.99
CA SER A 100 -33.12 -12.99 10.98
C SER A 100 -32.92 -12.29 12.33
N GLY A 101 -31.67 -12.20 12.75
CA GLY A 101 -31.22 -11.35 13.84
C GLY A 101 -30.10 -10.49 13.29
N PHE A 102 -30.37 -9.20 13.09
CA PHE A 102 -29.30 -8.21 13.14
C PHE A 102 -28.70 -8.34 14.55
N PHE A 103 -27.60 -9.07 14.68
CA PHE A 103 -26.83 -9.09 15.90
C PHE A 103 -26.41 -7.64 16.18
N HIS A 104 -26.87 -7.07 17.28
CA HIS A 104 -26.16 -5.98 17.96
C HIS A 104 -24.85 -6.58 18.51
N ASN A 105 -23.96 -6.99 17.62
CA ASN A 105 -22.59 -7.34 17.98
C ASN A 105 -21.78 -6.07 17.75
N ASP A 106 -21.36 -5.44 18.84
CA ASP A 106 -20.32 -4.39 18.88
C ASP A 106 -18.96 -4.86 18.32
N GLU A 107 -18.89 -6.11 17.85
CA GLU A 107 -17.75 -6.78 17.22
C GLU A 107 -17.31 -6.15 15.89
N TYR A 108 -18.14 -5.30 15.28
CA TYR A 108 -17.79 -4.52 14.08
C TYR A 108 -17.74 -3.01 14.31
N ASP A 109 -17.61 -2.54 15.56
CA ASP A 109 -17.30 -1.13 15.77
C ASP A 109 -15.84 -0.86 15.38
N LEU A 110 -15.64 -0.50 14.11
CA LEU A 110 -14.33 -0.11 13.58
C LEU A 110 -13.70 1.09 14.31
N ASP A 111 -14.48 1.83 15.10
CA ASP A 111 -14.00 2.96 15.91
C ASP A 111 -13.55 2.55 17.31
N ARG A 112 -13.88 1.33 17.76
CA ARG A 112 -13.37 0.81 19.01
C ARG A 112 -11.84 0.63 18.87
N PRO A 113 -11.04 1.21 19.78
CA PRO A 113 -9.61 0.98 19.78
C PRO A 113 -9.30 -0.46 20.14
N THR A 114 -8.18 -0.96 19.61
CA THR A 114 -7.63 -2.26 20.02
C THR A 114 -7.34 -2.22 21.52
N ASP A 115 -7.55 -3.33 22.23
CA ASP A 115 -7.44 -3.35 23.69
C ASP A 115 -6.07 -2.82 24.17
N GLY A 116 -6.14 -1.88 25.11
CA GLY A 116 -4.98 -1.19 25.65
C GLY A 116 -4.44 -0.03 24.80
N PHE A 117 -5.05 0.30 23.66
CA PHE A 117 -4.76 1.52 22.93
C PHE A 117 -5.83 2.58 23.18
N ALA A 118 -5.46 3.85 23.00
CA ALA A 118 -6.40 4.96 23.02
C ALA A 118 -7.20 5.03 21.71
N SER A 119 -8.35 5.70 21.74
CA SER A 119 -9.10 5.95 20.50
C SER A 119 -8.33 6.92 19.59
N ILE A 120 -8.49 6.75 18.28
CA ILE A 120 -7.90 7.67 17.29
C ILE A 120 -8.47 9.09 17.46
N LEU A 121 -9.73 9.22 17.88
CA LEU A 121 -10.35 10.51 18.18
C LEU A 121 -9.64 11.25 19.32
N ASP A 122 -9.30 10.54 20.41
CA ASP A 122 -8.58 11.13 21.54
C ASP A 122 -7.17 11.58 21.14
N ALA A 123 -6.46 10.75 20.34
CA ALA A 123 -5.14 11.10 19.83
C ALA A 123 -5.17 12.33 18.92
N ILE A 124 -6.16 12.42 18.03
CA ILE A 124 -6.40 13.60 17.18
C ILE A 124 -6.61 14.85 18.04
N GLU A 125 -7.40 14.74 19.12
CA GLU A 125 -7.71 15.86 20.00
C GLU A 125 -6.48 16.30 20.81
N ASP A 126 -5.64 15.38 21.26
CA ASP A 126 -4.38 15.72 21.94
C ASP A 126 -3.40 16.41 20.98
N ILE A 127 -3.28 15.94 19.73
CA ILE A 127 -2.48 16.64 18.70
C ILE A 127 -3.06 18.03 18.43
N ARG A 128 -4.38 18.18 18.32
CA ARG A 128 -5.07 19.48 18.16
C ARG A 128 -4.72 20.47 19.27
N LYS A 129 -4.54 19.97 20.50
CA LYS A 129 -4.09 20.75 21.67
C LYS A 129 -2.58 21.02 21.69
N GLY A 130 -1.83 20.53 20.70
CA GLY A 130 -0.39 20.67 20.60
C GLY A 130 0.40 19.67 21.46
N LYS A 131 -0.25 18.61 21.93
CA LYS A 131 0.44 17.52 22.65
C LYS A 131 1.03 16.50 21.69
N MET A 132 1.94 15.70 22.22
CA MET A 132 2.47 14.52 21.55
C MET A 132 1.55 13.31 21.78
N VAL A 133 1.63 12.34 20.87
CA VAL A 133 1.07 11.00 21.03
C VAL A 133 2.13 9.97 20.66
N ILE A 134 2.01 8.76 21.20
CA ILE A 134 2.84 7.62 20.84
C ILE A 134 2.11 6.83 19.77
N VAL A 135 2.76 6.57 18.65
CA VAL A 135 2.21 5.72 17.59
C VAL A 135 3.09 4.50 17.43
N VAL A 136 2.48 3.33 17.44
CA VAL A 136 3.18 2.05 17.22
C VAL A 136 2.75 1.41 15.91
N ASP A 137 3.69 0.75 15.26
CA ASP A 137 3.41 -0.10 14.11
C ASP A 137 3.20 -1.57 14.50
N ASP A 138 2.96 -2.42 13.51
CA ASP A 138 2.73 -3.85 13.74
C ASP A 138 4.03 -4.56 14.16
N GLU A 139 3.90 -5.62 14.97
CA GLU A 139 5.04 -6.42 15.47
C GLU A 139 5.92 -7.00 14.36
N ASP A 140 5.35 -7.26 13.18
CA ASP A 140 6.05 -7.81 12.01
C ASP A 140 6.78 -6.74 11.17
N ARG A 141 6.63 -5.44 11.50
CA ARG A 141 7.22 -4.33 10.76
C ARG A 141 8.50 -3.80 11.45
N GLU A 142 8.43 -2.72 12.22
CA GLU A 142 9.52 -2.21 13.06
C GLU A 142 9.36 -2.69 14.50
N ASN A 143 8.11 -2.87 14.96
CA ASN A 143 7.73 -3.17 16.35
C ASN A 143 8.21 -2.07 17.32
N GLU A 144 8.14 -0.82 16.87
CA GLU A 144 8.69 0.36 17.56
C GLU A 144 7.58 1.39 17.82
N GLY A 145 7.90 2.41 18.60
CA GLY A 145 6.97 3.49 18.90
C GLY A 145 7.61 4.86 18.73
N ASP A 146 6.89 5.75 18.05
CA ASP A 146 7.33 7.11 17.79
C ASP A 146 6.56 8.13 18.61
N LEU A 147 7.28 9.11 19.16
CA LEU A 147 6.68 10.36 19.64
C LEU A 147 6.30 11.22 18.44
N ILE A 148 5.01 11.52 18.28
CA ILE A 148 4.48 12.27 17.14
C ILE A 148 3.73 13.51 17.62
N MET A 149 3.97 14.66 16.99
CA MET A 149 3.15 15.86 17.13
C MET A 149 3.09 16.68 15.84
N ALA A 150 2.10 17.56 15.73
CA ALA A 150 2.02 18.52 14.63
C ALA A 150 3.22 19.48 14.67
N ALA A 151 3.94 19.61 13.56
CA ALA A 151 5.18 20.40 13.50
C ALA A 151 4.94 21.88 13.81
N SER A 152 3.78 22.42 13.43
CA SER A 152 3.38 23.80 13.71
C SER A 152 3.13 24.11 15.19
N LYS A 153 3.10 23.07 16.04
CA LYS A 153 2.89 23.18 17.49
C LYS A 153 4.14 22.88 18.31
N VAL A 154 5.27 22.56 17.67
CA VAL A 154 6.50 22.23 18.39
C VAL A 154 6.96 23.43 19.24
N THR A 155 7.41 23.13 20.45
CA THR A 155 8.06 24.09 21.34
C THR A 155 9.46 23.61 21.70
N PRO A 156 10.35 24.49 22.20
CA PRO A 156 11.65 24.06 22.73
C PRO A 156 11.52 22.99 23.83
N GLU A 157 10.49 23.07 24.67
CA GLU A 157 10.22 22.11 25.74
C GLU A 157 9.79 20.75 25.19
N ALA A 158 8.88 20.72 24.21
CA ALA A 158 8.49 19.50 23.52
C ALA A 158 9.68 18.87 22.79
N MET A 159 10.53 19.70 22.19
CA MET A 159 11.74 19.21 21.55
C MET A 159 12.77 18.67 22.55
N ALA A 160 12.95 19.32 23.69
CA ALA A 160 13.80 18.80 24.76
C ALA A 160 13.29 17.44 25.26
N PHE A 161 11.97 17.28 25.36
CA PHE A 161 11.34 16.01 25.71
C PHE A 161 11.62 14.91 24.68
N ILE A 162 11.37 15.19 23.39
CA ILE A 162 11.68 14.25 22.29
C ILE A 162 13.16 13.83 22.30
N VAL A 163 14.07 14.77 22.54
CA VAL A 163 15.52 14.49 22.55
C VAL A 163 15.95 13.68 23.76
N LYS A 164 15.28 13.87 24.90
CA LYS A 164 15.56 13.14 26.12
C LYS A 164 15.12 11.67 26.03
N HIS A 165 14.01 11.39 25.34
CA HIS A 165 13.37 10.07 25.33
C HIS A 165 13.46 9.33 23.99
N GLY A 166 13.86 10.01 22.92
CA GLY A 166 14.00 9.43 21.59
C GLY A 166 15.45 9.14 21.20
N THR A 167 15.63 8.60 20.00
CA THR A 167 16.95 8.29 19.40
C THR A 167 17.81 9.54 19.18
N GLY A 168 17.18 10.72 19.15
CA GLY A 168 17.80 11.98 18.76
C GLY A 168 17.82 12.23 17.25
N ILE A 169 17.47 11.23 16.43
CA ILE A 169 17.24 11.37 14.99
C ILE A 169 15.83 11.95 14.80
N VAL A 170 15.74 13.27 14.93
CA VAL A 170 14.45 13.96 14.84
C VAL A 170 14.07 14.16 13.38
N CYS A 171 12.97 13.55 12.99
CA CYS A 171 12.45 13.59 11.63
C CYS A 171 11.28 14.56 11.49
N VAL A 172 11.08 15.08 10.27
CA VAL A 172 9.89 15.89 9.93
C VAL A 172 9.25 15.34 8.67
N SER A 173 8.10 14.69 8.81
CA SER A 173 7.36 14.17 7.67
C SER A 173 6.53 15.28 7.03
N MET A 174 6.61 15.39 5.70
CA MET A 174 5.85 16.38 4.94
C MET A 174 5.57 15.92 3.51
N LYS A 175 4.63 16.59 2.85
CA LYS A 175 4.23 16.25 1.48
C LYS A 175 5.34 16.51 0.47
N GLY A 176 5.28 15.78 -0.65
CA GLY A 176 6.19 15.97 -1.77
C GLY A 176 6.18 17.40 -2.32
N GLU A 177 5.01 18.04 -2.38
CA GLU A 177 4.87 19.44 -2.85
C GLU A 177 5.62 20.45 -1.97
N ASP A 178 5.66 20.23 -0.65
CA ASP A 178 6.42 21.08 0.27
C ASP A 178 7.93 20.84 0.14
N LEU A 179 8.35 19.59 -0.03
CA LEU A 179 9.76 19.27 -0.28
C LEU A 179 10.24 19.87 -1.60
N GLU A 180 9.41 19.83 -2.65
CA GLU A 180 9.71 20.44 -3.95
C GLU A 180 9.81 21.96 -3.83
N ARG A 181 8.85 22.61 -3.16
CA ARG A 181 8.87 24.06 -2.87
C ARG A 181 10.13 24.47 -2.13
N LEU A 182 10.57 23.68 -1.15
CA LEU A 182 11.75 23.95 -0.33
C LEU A 182 13.06 23.45 -0.95
N GLN A 183 13.02 22.82 -2.13
CA GLN A 183 14.16 22.22 -2.81
C GLN A 183 14.94 21.26 -1.88
N LEU A 184 14.21 20.30 -1.30
CA LEU A 184 14.73 19.27 -0.42
C LEU A 184 14.69 17.92 -1.15
N PRO A 185 15.70 17.62 -2.01
CA PRO A 185 15.76 16.33 -2.70
C PRO A 185 16.02 15.20 -1.70
N LEU A 186 15.66 13.98 -2.12
CA LEU A 186 16.01 12.76 -1.38
C LEU A 186 17.53 12.68 -1.20
N MET A 187 17.97 12.17 -0.04
CA MET A 187 19.40 12.02 0.26
C MET A 187 20.06 10.98 -0.65
N VAL A 188 19.33 9.91 -0.96
CA VAL A 188 19.71 8.87 -1.93
C VAL A 188 18.59 8.71 -2.95
N THR A 189 18.92 8.29 -4.18
CA THR A 189 17.86 8.06 -5.18
C THR A 189 16.99 6.86 -4.76
N GLN A 190 15.74 6.82 -5.23
CA GLN A 190 14.82 5.72 -4.89
C GLN A 190 15.36 4.34 -5.31
N LYS A 191 16.14 4.28 -6.39
CA LYS A 191 16.75 3.04 -6.87
C LYS A 191 17.90 2.56 -5.97
N GLU A 192 18.58 3.50 -5.32
CA GLU A 192 19.75 3.27 -4.45
C GLU A 192 19.36 3.21 -2.97
N ASN A 193 18.08 3.36 -2.63
CA ASN A 193 17.61 3.23 -1.25
C ASN A 193 17.52 1.75 -0.86
N GLU A 194 18.60 1.24 -0.29
CA GLU A 194 18.75 -0.14 0.18
C GLU A 194 18.23 -0.36 1.61
N GLU A 195 17.66 0.66 2.25
CA GLU A 195 17.05 0.54 3.58
C GLU A 195 15.83 -0.40 3.52
N LYS A 196 15.69 -1.26 4.54
CA LYS A 196 14.71 -2.35 4.64
C LYS A 196 13.28 -1.90 4.33
N LEU A 197 12.88 -0.71 4.80
CA LEU A 197 11.53 -0.14 4.65
C LEU A 197 11.47 1.01 3.65
N SER A 198 12.58 1.26 2.97
CA SER A 198 12.82 2.34 2.01
C SER A 198 12.27 3.68 2.49
N THR A 199 12.59 4.05 3.73
CA THR A 199 12.21 5.34 4.32
C THR A 199 12.83 6.48 3.52
N ALA A 200 11.99 7.46 3.17
CA ALA A 200 12.31 8.45 2.14
C ALA A 200 12.95 9.72 2.73
N PHE A 201 14.16 9.58 3.28
CA PHE A 201 14.95 10.68 3.81
C PHE A 201 15.34 11.69 2.73
N THR A 202 15.25 12.97 3.06
CA THR A 202 15.83 14.07 2.28
C THR A 202 17.19 14.49 2.84
N VAL A 203 17.84 15.42 2.13
CA VAL A 203 18.94 16.18 2.72
C VAL A 203 18.52 16.79 4.06
N SER A 204 19.38 16.69 5.07
CA SER A 204 19.11 17.27 6.39
C SER A 204 19.25 18.79 6.35
N VAL A 205 18.56 19.48 7.25
CA VAL A 205 18.46 20.94 7.25
C VAL A 205 18.52 21.54 8.64
N ASP A 206 18.97 22.80 8.68
CA ASP A 206 18.77 23.71 9.81
C ASP A 206 18.16 25.02 9.29
N ALA A 207 17.30 25.66 10.08
CA ALA A 207 16.92 27.04 9.83
C ALA A 207 18.16 27.93 9.91
N LYS A 208 18.27 28.87 8.97
CA LYS A 208 19.39 29.81 8.86
C LYS A 208 19.27 30.99 9.82
N TYR A 209 18.05 31.33 10.20
CA TYR A 209 17.73 32.49 11.03
C TYR A 209 17.14 32.04 12.37
N GLY A 210 17.47 32.77 13.44
CA GLY A 210 16.95 32.49 14.78
C GLY A 210 17.57 31.25 15.46
N THR A 211 18.64 30.70 14.88
CA THR A 211 19.39 29.54 15.36
C THR A 211 20.86 29.90 15.59
N THR A 212 21.60 28.99 16.24
CA THR A 212 23.04 29.10 16.49
C THR A 212 23.79 27.97 15.79
N THR A 213 23.99 26.84 16.48
CA THR A 213 24.65 25.66 15.93
C THR A 213 23.67 24.67 15.30
N GLY A 214 22.36 24.83 15.52
CA GLY A 214 21.31 23.98 14.94
C GLY A 214 20.88 22.81 15.84
N VAL A 215 21.74 22.34 16.75
CA VAL A 215 21.50 21.08 17.50
C VAL A 215 20.65 21.23 18.76
N SER A 216 20.58 22.44 19.33
CA SER A 216 19.85 22.68 20.58
C SER A 216 18.35 22.41 20.41
N ALA A 217 17.63 22.09 21.49
CA ALA A 217 16.17 21.90 21.42
C ALA A 217 15.45 23.13 20.86
N ARG A 218 15.95 24.34 21.22
CA ARG A 218 15.44 25.60 20.69
C ARG A 218 15.69 25.74 19.19
N ASP A 219 16.91 25.45 18.74
CA ASP A 219 17.30 25.60 17.34
C ASP A 219 16.55 24.59 16.46
N ARG A 220 16.44 23.34 16.91
CA ARG A 220 15.66 22.30 16.23
C ARG A 220 14.18 22.63 16.16
N ALA A 221 13.58 23.12 17.25
CA ALA A 221 12.20 23.60 17.23
C ALA A 221 12.01 24.75 16.22
N ALA A 222 12.95 25.70 16.14
CA ALA A 222 12.91 26.77 15.15
C ALA A 222 12.99 26.24 13.70
N THR A 223 13.86 25.26 13.44
CA THR A 223 13.95 24.57 12.15
C THR A 223 12.64 23.87 11.77
N ILE A 224 12.03 23.14 12.70
CA ILE A 224 10.76 22.43 12.48
C ILE A 224 9.62 23.41 12.20
N LEU A 225 9.53 24.52 12.94
CA LEU A 225 8.55 25.58 12.69
C LEU A 225 8.75 26.23 11.31
N ALA A 226 9.99 26.43 10.88
CA ALA A 226 10.28 26.93 9.55
C ALA A 226 9.87 25.93 8.46
N LEU A 227 10.12 24.63 8.64
CA LEU A 227 9.66 23.58 7.72
C LEU A 227 8.13 23.54 7.61
N ALA A 228 7.42 23.72 8.73
CA ALA A 228 5.96 23.78 8.78
C ALA A 228 5.36 25.05 8.17
N SER A 229 6.16 26.09 7.92
CA SER A 229 5.70 27.36 7.39
C SER A 229 5.48 27.31 5.87
N ARG A 230 4.26 27.65 5.45
CA ARG A 230 3.92 27.86 4.03
C ARG A 230 4.66 29.03 3.38
N HIS A 231 5.21 29.94 4.18
CA HIS A 231 5.93 31.13 3.71
C HIS A 231 7.44 30.92 3.57
N SER A 232 7.96 29.83 4.13
CA SER A 232 9.38 29.53 4.05
C SER A 232 9.82 29.19 2.63
N LYS A 233 11.05 29.57 2.32
CA LYS A 233 11.69 29.41 1.02
C LYS A 233 12.96 28.57 1.14
N PRO A 234 13.48 28.02 0.02
CA PRO A 234 14.72 27.24 0.05
C PRO A 234 15.90 27.94 0.73
N GLU A 235 15.99 29.27 0.63
CA GLU A 235 17.10 30.09 1.15
C GLU A 235 17.07 30.28 2.67
N ASP A 236 15.94 29.94 3.31
CA ASP A 236 15.77 30.01 4.77
C ASP A 236 16.47 28.84 5.49
N PHE A 237 17.01 27.88 4.74
CA PHE A 237 17.61 26.65 5.28
C PHE A 237 19.07 26.48 4.85
N ASN A 238 19.90 26.08 5.82
CA ASN A 238 21.22 25.52 5.56
C ASN A 238 21.10 24.03 5.25
N ARG A 239 22.00 23.51 4.40
CA ARG A 239 22.11 22.10 4.01
C ARG A 239 23.61 21.74 4.04
N PRO A 240 24.06 20.72 4.81
CA PRO A 240 23.28 19.87 5.73
C PRO A 240 22.83 20.63 7.00
N GLY A 241 22.09 19.95 7.86
CA GLY A 241 21.75 20.37 9.22
C GLY A 241 21.33 19.21 10.12
N HIS A 242 20.54 19.47 11.16
CA HIS A 242 20.27 18.52 12.25
C HIS A 242 18.82 18.01 12.33
N ILE A 243 17.94 18.49 11.44
CA ILE A 243 16.59 17.94 11.24
C ILE A 243 16.55 17.13 9.94
N PHE A 244 15.85 16.00 9.96
CA PHE A 244 15.77 15.06 8.84
C PHE A 244 14.36 15.05 8.22
N PRO A 245 14.09 15.82 7.16
CA PRO A 245 12.79 15.76 6.52
C PRO A 245 12.57 14.39 5.83
N LEU A 246 11.33 13.92 5.89
CA LEU A 246 10.88 12.66 5.29
C LEU A 246 9.77 12.95 4.28
N LYS A 247 9.84 12.29 3.11
CA LYS A 247 8.80 12.38 2.10
C LYS A 247 7.63 11.46 2.44
N TYR A 248 6.48 12.08 2.71
CA TYR A 248 5.18 11.42 2.79
C TYR A 248 4.77 10.77 1.45
N ARG A 249 4.18 9.56 1.51
CA ARG A 249 3.57 8.91 0.34
C ARG A 249 2.09 9.26 0.23
N GLU A 250 1.69 9.82 -0.92
CA GLU A 250 0.29 10.15 -1.20
C GLU A 250 -0.64 8.96 -1.02
N GLY A 251 -1.65 9.11 -0.16
CA GLY A 251 -2.52 8.04 0.32
C GLY A 251 -2.27 7.66 1.79
N GLY A 252 -1.17 8.11 2.39
CA GLY A 252 -0.89 7.99 3.82
C GLY A 252 -0.84 6.55 4.30
N VAL A 253 -1.34 6.30 5.51
CA VAL A 253 -1.29 4.95 6.12
C VAL A 253 -2.07 3.91 5.33
N LEU A 254 -2.99 4.34 4.46
CA LEU A 254 -3.73 3.45 3.57
C LEU A 254 -2.88 2.91 2.42
N LYS A 255 -1.77 3.59 2.08
CA LYS A 255 -0.83 3.17 1.03
C LYS A 255 0.47 2.62 1.60
N ARG A 256 0.97 3.20 2.69
CA ARG A 256 2.14 2.70 3.44
C ARG A 256 1.87 2.85 4.93
N ALA A 257 1.76 1.73 5.63
CA ALA A 257 1.56 1.68 7.07
C ALA A 257 2.87 1.98 7.84
N GLY A 258 3.36 3.22 7.79
CA GLY A 258 4.57 3.64 8.50
C GLY A 258 4.39 4.92 9.31
N HIS A 259 5.30 5.16 10.26
CA HIS A 259 5.27 6.33 11.14
C HIS A 259 5.32 7.66 10.38
N THR A 260 6.07 7.71 9.26
CA THR A 260 6.08 8.85 8.35
C THR A 260 4.66 9.24 7.90
N GLU A 261 3.92 8.27 7.37
CA GLU A 261 2.55 8.48 6.92
C GLU A 261 1.58 8.77 8.07
N ALA A 262 1.69 8.03 9.17
CA ALA A 262 0.84 8.21 10.35
C ALA A 262 0.97 9.63 10.93
N SER A 263 2.19 10.16 11.01
CA SER A 263 2.46 11.49 11.55
C SER A 263 1.76 12.61 10.77
N VAL A 264 1.80 12.55 9.44
CA VAL A 264 1.16 13.52 8.55
C VAL A 264 -0.35 13.36 8.57
N ASP A 265 -0.85 12.12 8.51
CA ASP A 265 -2.28 11.84 8.55
C ASP A 265 -2.92 12.36 9.82
N LEU A 266 -2.28 12.13 10.98
CA LEU A 266 -2.76 12.64 12.26
C LEU A 266 -2.76 14.17 12.31
N SER A 267 -1.75 14.83 11.75
CA SER A 267 -1.69 16.30 11.66
C SER A 267 -2.84 16.85 10.81
N ILE A 268 -3.13 16.23 9.67
CA ILE A 268 -4.28 16.58 8.81
C ILE A 268 -5.60 16.38 9.56
N LEU A 269 -5.78 15.22 10.20
CA LEU A 269 -7.00 14.89 10.96
C LEU A 269 -7.22 15.83 12.16
N ALA A 270 -6.13 16.34 12.76
CA ALA A 270 -6.19 17.36 13.81
C ALA A 270 -6.55 18.76 13.29
N GLY A 271 -6.50 18.99 11.98
CA GLY A 271 -6.80 20.26 11.34
C GLY A 271 -5.58 21.17 11.12
N PHE A 272 -4.37 20.59 11.09
CA PHE A 272 -3.13 21.30 10.79
C PHE A 272 -2.64 21.05 9.36
N ASP A 273 -1.64 21.84 8.97
CA ASP A 273 -0.86 21.58 7.77
C ASP A 273 -0.20 20.19 7.81
N PRO A 274 0.03 19.54 6.66
CA PRO A 274 0.48 18.16 6.57
C PRO A 274 1.98 18.02 6.85
N VAL A 275 2.42 18.55 7.98
CA VAL A 275 3.80 18.55 8.46
C VAL A 275 3.81 18.13 9.92
N ALA A 276 4.56 17.08 10.23
CA ALA A 276 4.61 16.48 11.57
C ALA A 276 6.05 16.16 11.96
N VAL A 277 6.36 16.29 13.24
CA VAL A 277 7.64 15.82 13.81
C VAL A 277 7.44 14.46 14.43
N LEU A 278 8.43 13.58 14.24
CA LEU A 278 8.47 12.23 14.79
C LEU A 278 9.89 11.85 15.21
N CYS A 279 10.00 11.00 16.23
CA CYS A 279 11.25 10.40 16.68
C CYS A 279 10.94 9.11 17.46
N GLU A 280 11.67 8.05 17.13
CA GLU A 280 11.53 6.73 17.73
C GLU A 280 11.96 6.78 19.21
N ILE A 281 11.25 6.08 20.08
CA ILE A 281 11.50 6.04 21.54
C ILE A 281 12.53 4.95 21.86
N VAL A 282 13.52 5.31 22.69
CA VAL A 282 14.53 4.38 23.19
C VAL A 282 14.21 3.93 24.61
N ASP A 283 14.66 2.73 24.97
CA ASP A 283 14.66 2.23 26.35
C ASP A 283 15.93 2.70 27.08
N ASP A 284 15.93 2.59 28.41
CA ASP A 284 17.00 3.06 29.29
C ASP A 284 18.33 2.29 29.07
N ASP A 285 18.25 1.09 28.51
CA ASP A 285 19.41 0.26 28.14
C ASP A 285 20.01 0.61 26.77
N GLY A 286 19.41 1.58 26.06
CA GLY A 286 19.81 2.02 24.73
C GLY A 286 19.23 1.20 23.57
N SER A 287 18.42 0.18 23.86
CA SER A 287 17.65 -0.53 22.84
C SER A 287 16.38 0.25 22.45
N MET A 288 15.67 -0.18 21.42
CA MET A 288 14.39 0.43 21.03
C MET A 288 13.27 -0.01 21.98
N ALA A 289 12.48 0.94 22.49
CA ALA A 289 11.39 0.63 23.40
C ALA A 289 10.29 -0.16 22.67
N ARG A 290 9.95 -1.33 23.22
CA ARG A 290 8.88 -2.20 22.69
C ARG A 290 7.56 -1.97 23.42
N LEU A 291 6.47 -2.48 22.86
CA LEU A 291 5.09 -2.20 23.31
C LEU A 291 4.88 -2.25 24.84
N PRO A 292 5.38 -3.24 25.60
CA PRO A 292 5.20 -3.25 27.06
C PRO A 292 5.83 -2.02 27.76
N LYS A 293 7.04 -1.62 27.36
CA LYS A 293 7.72 -0.43 27.89
C LYS A 293 7.05 0.85 27.41
N LEU A 294 6.66 0.91 26.14
CA LEU A 294 5.94 2.04 25.56
C LEU A 294 4.63 2.33 26.31
N ARG A 295 3.91 1.30 26.75
CA ARG A 295 2.69 1.44 27.57
C ARG A 295 2.98 2.06 28.93
N GLN A 296 4.03 1.61 29.61
CA GLN A 296 4.47 2.18 30.90
C GLN A 296 4.91 3.64 30.72
N PHE A 297 5.65 3.93 29.66
CA PHE A 297 6.09 5.28 29.32
C PHE A 297 4.90 6.20 29.01
N ALA A 298 3.93 5.73 28.22
CA ALA A 298 2.69 6.45 27.91
C ALA A 298 1.93 6.84 29.19
N GLU A 299 1.80 5.92 30.14
CA GLU A 299 1.15 6.17 31.43
C GLU A 299 1.94 7.18 32.28
N ALA A 300 3.25 6.99 32.42
CA ALA A 300 4.12 7.84 33.22
C ALA A 300 4.14 9.30 32.73
N GLU A 301 4.15 9.50 31.41
CA GLU A 301 4.21 10.82 30.78
C GLU A 301 2.81 11.36 30.38
N ASN A 302 1.75 10.62 30.71
CA ASN A 302 0.36 10.96 30.39
C ASN A 302 0.14 11.24 28.89
N LEU A 303 0.70 10.38 28.04
CA LEU A 303 0.57 10.41 26.59
C LEU A 303 -0.39 9.33 26.12
N LYS A 304 -1.15 9.62 25.06
CA LYS A 304 -1.97 8.59 24.39
C LYS A 304 -1.06 7.73 23.53
N ILE A 305 -1.31 6.42 23.56
CA ILE A 305 -0.67 5.44 22.68
C ILE A 305 -1.73 4.87 21.72
N ILE A 306 -1.45 4.88 20.43
CA ILE A 306 -2.32 4.33 19.38
C ILE A 306 -1.53 3.42 18.43
N SER A 307 -2.23 2.56 17.70
CA SER A 307 -1.62 1.74 16.64
C SER A 307 -1.90 2.30 15.24
N ILE A 308 -0.96 2.10 14.32
CA ILE A 308 -1.18 2.41 12.89
C ILE A 308 -2.35 1.60 12.33
N ALA A 309 -2.54 0.35 12.80
CA ALA A 309 -3.68 -0.48 12.41
C ALA A 309 -5.03 0.17 12.78
N ASP A 310 -5.15 0.75 13.97
CA ASP A 310 -6.35 1.48 14.40
C ASP A 310 -6.55 2.74 13.56
N LEU A 311 -5.47 3.46 13.22
CA LEU A 311 -5.54 4.64 12.35
C LEU A 311 -6.01 4.27 10.93
N ILE A 312 -5.54 3.14 10.39
CA ILE A 312 -6.01 2.59 9.11
C ILE A 312 -7.50 2.27 9.18
N ARG A 313 -7.97 1.59 10.23
CA ARG A 313 -9.42 1.32 10.40
C ARG A 313 -10.23 2.61 10.46
N TYR A 314 -9.77 3.56 11.26
CA TYR A 314 -10.42 4.86 11.45
C TYR A 314 -10.58 5.62 10.13
N ARG A 315 -9.52 5.67 9.31
CA ARG A 315 -9.53 6.32 8.00
C ARG A 315 -10.39 5.56 6.98
N ARG A 316 -10.32 4.22 6.93
CA ARG A 316 -11.15 3.41 6.01
C ARG A 316 -12.65 3.64 6.16
N LYS A 317 -13.12 3.93 7.38
CA LYS A 317 -14.54 4.21 7.66
C LYS A 317 -14.97 5.61 7.21
N ARG A 318 -14.04 6.57 7.12
CA ARG A 318 -14.34 8.01 6.98
C ARG A 318 -13.93 8.60 5.65
N ASP A 319 -12.86 8.09 5.06
CA ASP A 319 -12.32 8.60 3.82
C ASP A 319 -13.09 8.01 2.63
N LYS A 320 -13.37 8.84 1.63
CA LYS A 320 -13.85 8.35 0.33
C LYS A 320 -12.68 7.70 -0.39
N LEU A 321 -12.63 6.37 -0.41
CA LEU A 321 -11.52 5.61 -1.01
C LEU A 321 -11.76 5.20 -2.46
N VAL A 322 -13.02 5.19 -2.89
CA VAL A 322 -13.41 4.79 -4.23
C VAL A 322 -14.40 5.78 -4.83
N GLU A 323 -14.44 5.82 -6.15
CA GLU A 323 -15.48 6.49 -6.91
C GLU A 323 -16.10 5.55 -7.94
N GLN A 324 -17.40 5.68 -8.18
CA GLN A 324 -18.07 4.87 -9.19
C GLN A 324 -17.68 5.40 -10.58
N ALA A 325 -16.89 4.63 -11.32
CA ALA A 325 -16.39 4.99 -12.64
C ALA A 325 -17.39 4.65 -13.76
N ALA A 326 -18.08 3.52 -13.66
CA ALA A 326 -19.03 3.08 -14.68
C ALA A 326 -20.07 2.10 -14.13
N VAL A 327 -21.16 1.95 -14.87
CA VAL A 327 -22.23 1.01 -14.54
C VAL A 327 -22.76 0.37 -15.83
N ALA A 328 -22.82 -0.96 -15.87
CA ALA A 328 -23.32 -1.68 -17.05
C ALA A 328 -24.20 -2.88 -16.66
N PRO A 329 -25.28 -3.16 -17.39
CA PRO A 329 -25.97 -4.45 -17.29
C PRO A 329 -25.09 -5.53 -17.94
N ILE A 330 -24.89 -6.65 -17.25
CA ILE A 330 -24.15 -7.80 -17.77
C ILE A 330 -25.08 -9.02 -17.77
N PRO A 331 -25.47 -9.54 -18.95
CA PRO A 331 -26.15 -10.82 -19.03
C PRO A 331 -25.14 -11.94 -18.75
N THR A 332 -25.49 -12.85 -17.85
CA THR A 332 -24.68 -14.03 -17.54
C THR A 332 -25.53 -15.29 -17.61
N MET A 333 -24.91 -16.47 -17.67
CA MET A 333 -25.64 -17.75 -17.60
C MET A 333 -26.39 -17.96 -16.27
N TRP A 334 -26.03 -17.20 -15.21
CA TRP A 334 -26.69 -17.24 -13.90
C TRP A 334 -27.78 -16.17 -13.73
N GLY A 335 -28.11 -15.45 -14.81
CA GLY A 335 -29.13 -14.40 -14.85
C GLY A 335 -28.56 -12.99 -15.04
N PRO A 336 -29.43 -11.96 -14.95
CA PRO A 336 -29.04 -10.57 -15.15
C PRO A 336 -28.32 -10.01 -13.92
N PHE A 337 -27.17 -9.38 -14.16
CA PHE A 337 -26.42 -8.62 -13.16
C PHE A 337 -26.26 -7.17 -13.62
N LYS A 338 -26.05 -6.30 -12.64
CA LYS A 338 -25.56 -4.94 -12.85
C LYS A 338 -24.14 -4.88 -12.30
N ALA A 339 -23.18 -4.62 -13.18
CA ALA A 339 -21.78 -4.44 -12.83
C ALA A 339 -21.53 -2.97 -12.51
N TYR A 340 -21.09 -2.69 -11.30
CA TYR A 340 -20.62 -1.38 -10.87
C TYR A 340 -19.10 -1.40 -10.85
N CYS A 341 -18.47 -0.56 -11.68
CA CYS A 341 -17.03 -0.36 -11.67
C CYS A 341 -16.70 0.78 -10.69
N TYR A 342 -15.86 0.49 -9.70
CA TYR A 342 -15.34 1.44 -8.75
C TYR A 342 -13.84 1.61 -8.98
N ARG A 343 -13.40 2.86 -9.16
CA ARG A 343 -11.97 3.20 -9.23
C ARG A 343 -11.48 3.58 -7.84
N SER A 344 -10.40 2.94 -7.42
CA SER A 344 -9.64 3.28 -6.21
C SER A 344 -8.95 4.63 -6.41
N LEU A 345 -9.14 5.54 -5.45
CA LEU A 345 -8.48 6.86 -5.45
C LEU A 345 -7.02 6.79 -4.98
N LEU A 346 -6.56 5.63 -4.50
CA LEU A 346 -5.21 5.44 -3.94
C LEU A 346 -4.18 4.97 -4.97
N ASP A 347 -4.62 4.11 -5.89
CA ASP A 347 -3.78 3.41 -6.87
C ASP A 347 -4.39 3.36 -8.28
N GLY A 348 -5.61 3.86 -8.46
CA GLY A 348 -6.31 3.88 -9.75
C GLY A 348 -6.83 2.51 -10.18
N MET A 349 -6.72 1.46 -9.37
CA MET A 349 -7.24 0.14 -9.72
C MET A 349 -8.76 0.16 -9.82
N GLU A 350 -9.29 -0.55 -10.83
CA GLU A 350 -10.72 -0.71 -11.05
C GLU A 350 -11.20 -2.03 -10.43
N HIS A 351 -12.21 -1.95 -9.58
CA HIS A 351 -12.86 -3.09 -8.94
C HIS A 351 -14.31 -3.19 -9.43
N ILE A 352 -14.80 -4.41 -9.70
CA ILE A 352 -16.16 -4.62 -10.18
C ILE A 352 -17.00 -5.28 -9.08
N ALA A 353 -18.11 -4.64 -8.72
CA ALA A 353 -19.17 -5.24 -7.91
C ALA A 353 -20.30 -5.75 -8.81
N MET A 354 -20.51 -7.07 -8.83
CA MET A 354 -21.59 -7.72 -9.58
C MET A 354 -22.83 -7.84 -8.68
N VAL A 355 -23.86 -7.03 -8.94
CA VAL A 355 -25.09 -7.03 -8.16
C VAL A 355 -26.20 -7.73 -8.94
N LYS A 356 -26.75 -8.81 -8.38
CA LYS A 356 -27.86 -9.54 -9.00
C LYS A 356 -29.09 -8.65 -9.05
N VAL A 357 -29.74 -8.56 -10.21
CA VAL A 357 -30.98 -7.81 -10.34
C VAL A 357 -32.13 -8.69 -9.85
N SER A 358 -32.68 -8.37 -8.68
CA SER A 358 -33.91 -9.01 -8.18
C SER A 358 -35.08 -8.57 -9.05
N LYS A 359 -35.91 -9.51 -9.51
CA LYS A 359 -37.23 -9.15 -10.03
C LYS A 359 -38.07 -8.68 -8.84
N SER A 360 -38.58 -7.45 -8.87
CA SER A 360 -39.67 -7.06 -7.97
C SER A 360 -40.86 -7.97 -8.26
N LEU A 361 -41.37 -8.66 -7.24
CA LEU A 361 -42.62 -9.43 -7.31
C LEU A 361 -43.82 -8.51 -7.53
#